data_AF-A0A438IG88-F1
#
_entry.id   AF-A0A438IG88-F1
#
_cell.length_a   1.000
_cell.length_b   1.000
_cell.length_c   1.000
_cell.angle_alpha   90.00
_cell.angle_beta   90.00
_cell.angle_gamma   90.00
#
_symmetry.space_group_name_H-M   'P 1'
#
loop_
_entity.id
_entity.type
_entity.pdbx_description
1 polymer ?
#
loop_
_entity_poly.entity_id
_entity_poly.type
_entity_poly.pdbx_seq_one_letter_code
_entity_poly.pdbx_strand_id
1 'polypeptide(L)'
;MLQWAIELSEYGIEFQPRLSMKDQVMADFVLEYSRKPIQHKEPSEKEWWTLQVDGASRSSGSGVGLLLQSQQENIWSKPSGWGS
;
A
#
# COMPACT_ATOMS: atom_id res chain seq x y z
N MET A 1 13.75 1.24 -10.19
CA MET A 1 12.41 1.11 -10.82
C MET A 1 12.03 -0.35 -10.98
N LEU A 2 12.89 -1.20 -11.55
CA LEU A 2 12.61 -2.65 -11.67
C LEU A 2 12.44 -3.36 -10.32
N GLN A 3 13.30 -3.05 -9.33
CA GLN A 3 13.22 -3.66 -7.99
C GLN A 3 11.87 -3.40 -7.32
N TRP A 4 11.39 -2.15 -7.32
CA TRP A 4 10.07 -1.80 -6.80
C TRP A 4 8.94 -2.51 -7.53
N ALA A 5 9.03 -2.66 -8.85
CA ALA A 5 8.02 -3.39 -9.61
C ALA A 5 7.97 -4.88 -9.23
N ILE A 6 9.14 -5.50 -9.01
CA ILE A 6 9.25 -6.90 -8.60
C ILE A 6 8.69 -7.07 -7.17
N GLU A 7 9.18 -6.27 -6.23
CA GLU A 7 8.75 -6.33 -4.83
C GLU A 7 7.25 -6.09 -4.68
N LEU A 8 6.68 -5.09 -5.38
CA LEU A 8 5.26 -4.79 -5.31
C LEU A 8 4.39 -5.85 -6.02
N SER A 9 4.90 -6.48 -7.07
CA SER A 9 4.17 -7.54 -7.78
C SER A 9 3.93 -8.79 -6.91
N GLU A 10 4.82 -9.08 -5.97
CA GLU A 10 4.64 -10.17 -4.99
C GLU A 10 3.41 -9.95 -4.09
N TYR A 11 3.01 -8.70 -3.90
CA TYR A 11 1.82 -8.31 -3.14
C TYR A 11 0.60 -8.01 -4.04
N GLY A 12 0.66 -8.34 -5.33
CA GLY A 12 -0.41 -8.07 -6.30
C GLY A 12 -0.55 -6.59 -6.66
N ILE A 13 0.47 -5.76 -6.40
CA ILE A 13 0.47 -4.33 -6.71
C ILE A 13 1.23 -4.12 -8.03
N GLU A 14 0.53 -3.66 -9.06
CA GLU A 14 1.17 -3.33 -10.35
C GLU A 14 1.84 -1.95 -10.30
N PHE A 15 3.16 -1.94 -10.41
CA PHE A 15 3.93 -0.70 -10.54
C PHE A 15 4.00 -0.25 -12.00
N GLN A 16 3.40 0.90 -12.30
CA GLN A 16 3.47 1.54 -13.62
C GLN A 16 4.51 2.68 -13.61
N PRO A 17 5.72 2.46 -14.17
CA PRO A 17 6.70 3.53 -14.30
C PRO A 17 6.22 4.56 -15.33
N ARG A 18 5.83 5.75 -14.85
CA ARG A 18 5.59 6.89 -15.73
C ARG A 18 6.94 7.42 -16.21
N LEU A 19 7.35 7.04 -17.41
CA LEU A 19 8.52 7.59 -18.09
C LEU A 19 8.30 9.09 -18.29
N SER A 20 9.10 9.91 -17.61
CA SER A 20 8.97 11.35 -17.68
C SER A 20 10.31 12.01 -17.98
N MET A 21 10.29 12.95 -18.94
CA MET A 21 11.38 13.89 -19.20
C MET A 21 11.51 14.74 -17.92
N LYS A 22 12.55 14.46 -17.15
CA LYS A 22 12.58 14.40 -15.68
C LYS A 22 12.06 15.60 -14.86
N ASP A 23 12.01 16.81 -15.40
CA ASP A 23 11.80 18.00 -14.57
C ASP A 23 10.41 18.62 -14.70
N GLN A 24 9.84 18.66 -15.91
CA GLN A 24 8.51 19.26 -16.13
C GLN A 24 7.37 18.40 -15.60
N VAL A 25 7.47 17.08 -15.76
CA VAL A 25 6.39 16.18 -15.36
C VAL A 25 6.30 16.05 -13.84
N MET A 26 7.42 16.17 -13.11
CA MET A 26 7.38 16.22 -11.64
C MET A 26 6.69 17.49 -11.16
N ALA A 27 7.00 18.64 -11.77
CA ALA A 27 6.35 19.91 -11.46
C ALA A 27 4.85 19.88 -11.80
N ASP A 28 4.49 19.38 -12.99
CA ASP A 28 3.09 19.22 -13.40
C ASP A 28 2.35 18.20 -12.54
N PHE A 29 2.99 17.12 -12.08
CA PHE A 29 2.38 16.15 -11.16
C PHE A 29 2.07 16.77 -9.80
N VAL A 30 3.01 17.49 -9.20
CA VAL A 30 2.78 18.19 -7.92
C VAL A 30 1.69 19.25 -8.10
N LEU A 31 1.71 19.98 -9.21
CA LEU A 31 0.73 21.00 -9.54
C LEU A 31 -0.66 20.41 -9.81
N GLU A 32 -0.77 19.30 -10.53
CA GLU A 32 -2.01 18.56 -10.77
C GLU A 32 -2.56 17.97 -9.46
N TYR A 33 -1.67 17.43 -8.60
CA TYR A 33 -2.03 16.92 -7.28
C TYR A 33 -2.58 18.03 -6.37
N SER A 34 -1.96 19.23 -6.38
CA SER A 34 -2.47 20.40 -5.65
C SER A 34 -3.71 21.04 -6.26
N ARG A 35 -3.92 20.89 -7.58
CA ARG A 35 -5.08 21.43 -8.32
C ARG A 35 -6.31 20.55 -8.24
N LYS A 36 -6.16 19.26 -7.91
CA LYS A 36 -7.32 18.50 -7.43
C LYS A 36 -7.80 19.25 -6.20
N PRO A 37 -9.03 19.80 -6.20
CA PRO A 37 -9.59 20.29 -4.96
C PRO A 37 -9.54 19.08 -4.05
N ILE A 38 -8.73 19.16 -3.00
CA ILE A 38 -8.94 18.36 -1.81
C ILE A 38 -10.33 18.83 -1.39
N GLN A 39 -11.36 18.19 -1.95
CA GLN A 39 -12.65 18.17 -1.32
C GLN A 39 -12.28 17.56 0.02
N HIS A 40 -12.15 18.41 1.03
CA HIS A 40 -12.07 18.01 2.42
C HIS A 40 -13.43 17.35 2.76
N LYS A 41 -13.79 16.28 2.06
CA LYS A 41 -14.38 15.16 2.74
C LYS A 41 -13.27 14.70 3.66
N GLU A 42 -13.49 14.82 4.96
CA GLU A 42 -12.80 13.91 5.85
C GLU A 42 -12.90 12.53 5.19
N PRO A 43 -11.76 11.87 4.95
CA PRO A 43 -11.81 10.51 4.44
C PRO A 43 -12.70 9.77 5.42
N SER A 44 -13.78 9.16 4.92
CA SER A 44 -14.69 8.45 5.82
C SER A 44 -13.87 7.40 6.56
N GLU A 45 -14.21 7.06 7.80
CA GLU A 45 -13.42 6.08 8.59
C GLU A 45 -13.15 4.78 7.79
N LYS A 46 -14.01 4.45 6.83
CA LYS A 46 -13.91 3.34 5.87
C LYS A 46 -12.75 3.41 4.87
N GLU A 47 -12.12 4.57 4.70
CA GLU A 47 -11.02 4.83 3.76
C GLU A 47 -9.65 4.82 4.45
N TRP A 48 -9.61 4.63 5.78
CA TRP A 48 -8.37 4.56 6.53
C TRP A 48 -7.81 3.14 6.57
N TRP A 49 -6.49 3.06 6.41
CA TRP A 49 -5.72 1.84 6.58
C TRP A 49 -4.85 1.97 7.83
N THR A 50 -4.88 0.96 8.68
CA THR A 50 -4.00 0.85 9.84
C THR A 50 -2.83 -0.04 9.49
N LEU A 51 -1.61 0.52 9.46
CA LEU A 51 -0.38 -0.24 9.33
C LEU A 51 0.17 -0.53 10.72
N GLN A 52 0.25 -1.82 11.08
CA GLN A 52 0.96 -2.29 12.25
C GLN A 52 2.31 -2.84 11.84
N VAL A 53 3.35 -2.50 12.59
CA VAL A 53 4.73 -2.94 12.37
C VAL A 53 5.18 -3.65 13.63
N ASP A 54 5.48 -4.94 13.52
CA ASP A 54 6.12 -5.71 14.58
C ASP A 54 7.52 -6.12 14.13
N GLY A 55 8.51 -5.95 14.98
CA GLY A 55 9.90 -6.21 14.67
C GLY A 55 10.51 -7.14 15.71
N ALA A 56 11.08 -8.26 15.27
CA ALA A 56 11.76 -9.20 16.15
C ALA A 56 13.21 -9.39 15.70
N SER A 57 14.15 -9.27 16.64
CA SER A 57 15.58 -9.49 16.40
C SER A 57 16.10 -10.61 17.29
N ARG A 58 16.84 -11.56 16.71
CA ARG A 58 17.51 -12.67 17.39
C ARG A 58 18.95 -12.76 16.88
N SER A 59 19.82 -13.42 17.66
CA SER A 59 21.21 -13.66 17.25
C SER A 59 21.34 -14.44 15.93
N SER A 60 20.31 -15.21 15.57
CA SER A 60 20.22 -15.95 14.30
C SER A 60 19.66 -15.13 13.13
N GLY A 61 19.20 -13.90 13.35
CA GLY A 61 18.61 -13.04 12.32
C GLY A 61 17.51 -12.11 12.84
N SER A 62 17.15 -11.13 12.02
CA SER A 62 16.08 -10.17 12.28
C SER A 62 14.92 -10.37 11.30
N GLY A 63 13.70 -10.11 11.75
CA GLY A 63 12.49 -10.13 10.95
C GLY A 63 11.56 -8.96 11.29
N VAL A 64 10.80 -8.50 10.30
CA VAL A 64 9.74 -7.50 10.47
C VAL A 64 8.45 -8.09 9.93
N GLY A 65 7.40 -8.08 10.75
CA GLY A 65 6.02 -8.29 10.36
C GLY A 65 5.35 -6.96 10.06
N LEU A 66 4.67 -6.88 8.92
CA LEU A 66 3.81 -5.76 8.55
C LEU A 66 2.38 -6.29 8.42
N LEU A 67 1.43 -5.59 9.04
CA LEU A 67 0.00 -5.89 8.92
C LEU A 67 -0.73 -4.62 8.48
N LEU A 68 -1.34 -4.67 7.30
CA LEU A 68 -2.17 -3.59 6.77
C LEU A 68 -3.65 -3.98 6.90
N GLN A 69 -4.41 -3.21 7.68
CA GLN A 69 -5.83 -3.47 7.91
C GLN A 69 -6.66 -2.31 7.36
N SER A 70 -7.67 -2.62 6.56
CA SER A 70 -8.74 -1.66 6.26
C SER A 70 -9.70 -1.60 7.44
N GLN A 71 -10.35 -0.46 7.65
CA GLN A 71 -11.54 -0.36 8.51
C GLN A 71 -12.77 -1.04 7.90
N GLN A 72 -12.68 -1.57 6.67
CA GLN A 72 -13.69 -2.46 6.12
C GLN A 72 -13.57 -3.83 6.82
N GLU A 73 -14.52 -4.10 7.73
CA GLU A 73 -14.64 -5.39 8.40
C GLU A 73 -15.08 -6.47 7.38
N ASN A 74 -14.18 -6.94 6.54
CA ASN A 74 -14.34 -8.20 5.83
C ASN A 74 -13.67 -9.31 6.64
N ILE A 75 -14.42 -9.86 7.58
CA ILE A 75 -14.13 -11.16 8.21
C ILE A 75 -14.11 -12.19 7.07
N TRP A 76 -12.92 -12.54 6.57
CA TRP A 76 -12.77 -13.75 5.77
C TRP A 76 -13.02 -14.95 6.69
N SER A 77 -14.27 -15.39 6.75
CA SER A 77 -14.63 -16.66 7.35
C SER A 77 -14.26 -17.74 6.34
N LYS A 78 -13.25 -18.57 6.68
CA LYS A 78 -12.98 -19.79 5.91
C LYS A 78 -14.30 -20.58 5.78
N PRO A 79 -14.74 -20.99 4.58
CA PRO A 79 -15.85 -21.93 4.48
C PRO A 79 -15.44 -23.23 5.19
N SER A 80 -16.26 -23.63 6.15
CA SER A 80 -16.16 -24.93 6.83
C SER A 80 -16.23 -26.04 5.78
N GLY A 81 -15.09 -26.61 5.41
CA GLY A 81 -15.07 -27.70 4.44
C GLY A 81 -13.72 -28.10 3.86
N TRP A 82 -12.62 -27.44 4.23
CA TRP A 82 -11.28 -27.87 3.84
C TRP A 82 -10.58 -28.51 5.03
N GLY A 83 -11.09 -29.68 5.38
CA GLY A 83 -10.48 -30.65 6.26
C GLY A 83 -10.83 -32.03 5.73
N SER A 84 -9.96 -32.56 4.88
CA SER A 84 -9.79 -33.99 4.62
C SER A 84 -8.33 -34.21 4.30
#